data_AF-A0A6J6QP48-F1
#
_entry.id   AF-A0A6J6QP48-F1
#
_cell.length_a   1.000
_cell.length_b   1.000
_cell.length_c   1.000
_cell.angle_alpha   90.00
_cell.angle_beta   90.00
_cell.angle_gamma   90.00
#
_symmetry.space_group_name_H-M   'P 1'
#
loop_
_entity.id
_entity.type
_entity.pdbx_description
1 polymer ?
#
loop_
_entity_poly.entity_id
_entity_poly.type
_entity_poly.pdbx_seq_one_letter_code
_entity_poly.pdbx_strand_id
1 'polypeptide(L)'
;MITVTEELRNFAREHATKRMEFEFDRFGLDQTRRHSMIAMGTIGQLAFKQFLEMNQVDFEFQLQAGKFDDFDFVINGHIVEIKTSGYGNGSGWKDLNAIYNSSQLKQAVSKKYFCSVQVFVNGYHRSDKTFDLDNCTTATIAGWIKIEDISAYKPIQLPFSLAHLIPLSELNEIQSLLKL
;
A
#
# COMPACT_ATOMS: atom_id res chain seq x y z
N MET A 1 -8.82 11.79 1.79
CA MET A 1 -9.46 10.58 2.35
C MET A 1 -10.45 10.06 1.33
N ILE A 2 -10.52 8.75 1.16
CA ILE A 2 -11.39 8.06 0.21
C ILE A 2 -12.33 7.15 1.01
N THR A 3 -13.62 7.23 0.70
CA THR A 3 -14.63 6.33 1.26
C THR A 3 -14.51 4.97 0.56
N VAL A 4 -14.31 3.92 1.34
CA VAL A 4 -14.27 2.55 0.80
C VAL A 4 -15.71 2.05 0.63
N THR A 5 -16.14 1.92 -0.62
CA THR A 5 -17.48 1.46 -0.97
C THR A 5 -17.58 -0.06 -0.93
N GLU A 6 -18.82 -0.57 -0.98
CA GLU A 6 -19.05 -2.02 -1.10
C GLU A 6 -18.46 -2.59 -2.40
N GLU A 7 -18.52 -1.84 -3.49
CA GLU A 7 -17.92 -2.22 -4.77
C GLU A 7 -16.40 -2.41 -4.65
N LEU A 8 -15.69 -1.47 -4.00
CA LEU A 8 -14.25 -1.62 -3.75
C LEU A 8 -13.95 -2.84 -2.87
N ARG A 9 -14.76 -3.09 -1.84
CA ARG A 9 -14.61 -4.28 -0.97
C ARG A 9 -14.81 -5.57 -1.75
N ASN A 10 -15.86 -5.65 -2.57
CA ASN A 10 -16.17 -6.84 -3.36
C ASN A 10 -15.07 -7.12 -4.37
N PHE A 11 -14.59 -6.09 -5.07
CA PHE A 11 -13.46 -6.22 -5.98
C PHE A 11 -12.20 -6.70 -5.25
N ALA A 12 -11.85 -6.09 -4.12
CA ALA A 12 -10.67 -6.48 -3.36
C ALA A 12 -10.75 -7.93 -2.85
N ARG A 13 -11.95 -8.39 -2.47
CA ARG A 13 -12.19 -9.79 -2.07
C ARG A 13 -11.96 -10.75 -3.22
N GLU A 14 -12.54 -10.48 -4.38
CA GLU A 14 -12.39 -11.30 -5.59
C GLU A 14 -10.94 -11.33 -6.07
N HIS A 15 -10.29 -10.16 -6.10
CA HIS A 15 -8.88 -10.04 -6.48
C HIS A 15 -7.98 -10.82 -5.52
N ALA A 16 -8.20 -10.71 -4.20
CA ALA A 16 -7.41 -11.45 -3.22
C ALA A 16 -7.56 -12.96 -3.38
N THR A 17 -8.79 -13.45 -3.60
CA THR A 17 -9.04 -14.87 -3.88
C THR A 17 -8.30 -15.33 -5.13
N LYS A 18 -8.38 -14.57 -6.24
CA LYS A 18 -7.67 -14.88 -7.48
C LYS A 18 -6.15 -14.89 -7.28
N ARG A 19 -5.61 -13.93 -6.52
CA ARG A 19 -4.17 -13.83 -6.30
C ARG A 19 -3.61 -15.00 -5.48
N MET A 20 -4.41 -15.56 -4.58
CA MET A 20 -4.03 -16.75 -3.81
C MET A 20 -3.74 -17.97 -4.68
N GLU A 21 -4.26 -18.05 -5.91
CA GLU A 21 -3.96 -19.13 -6.88
C GLU A 21 -2.52 -19.08 -7.41
N PHE A 22 -1.89 -17.89 -7.40
CA PHE A 22 -0.58 -17.66 -7.99
C PHE A 22 0.53 -17.46 -6.98
N GLU A 23 0.20 -17.22 -5.71
CA GLU A 23 1.19 -16.91 -4.69
C GLU A 23 1.62 -18.13 -3.88
N PHE A 24 2.93 -18.35 -3.83
CA PHE A 24 3.57 -19.17 -2.80
C PHE A 24 3.48 -18.47 -1.43
N ASP A 25 3.44 -19.25 -0.34
CA ASP A 25 3.49 -18.69 1.01
C ASP A 25 4.88 -18.12 1.32
N ARG A 26 5.08 -16.87 0.92
CA ARG A 26 6.32 -16.11 1.14
C ARG A 26 6.40 -15.45 2.52
N PHE A 27 5.32 -15.52 3.31
CA PHE A 27 5.20 -14.81 4.58
C PHE A 27 5.17 -15.75 5.79
N GLY A 28 5.08 -17.06 5.57
CA GLY A 28 4.87 -18.05 6.64
C GLY A 28 3.52 -17.84 7.33
N LEU A 29 2.51 -17.41 6.56
CA LEU A 29 1.19 -17.06 7.06
C LEU A 29 0.17 -18.08 6.53
N ASP A 30 -0.81 -18.43 7.38
CA ASP A 30 -1.95 -19.21 6.93
C ASP A 30 -2.75 -18.50 5.82
N GLN A 31 -3.57 -19.27 5.11
CA GLN A 31 -4.32 -18.77 3.96
C GLN A 31 -5.22 -17.56 4.31
N THR A 32 -5.83 -17.56 5.49
CA THR A 32 -6.73 -16.48 5.94
C THR A 32 -5.97 -15.16 6.13
N ARG A 33 -4.81 -15.21 6.79
CA ARG A 33 -3.96 -14.03 7.00
C ARG A 33 -3.34 -13.55 5.68
N ARG A 34 -2.95 -14.46 4.80
CA ARG A 34 -2.46 -14.09 3.46
C ARG A 34 -3.54 -13.38 2.66
N HIS A 35 -4.73 -13.95 2.58
CA HIS A 35 -5.88 -13.32 1.92
C HIS A 35 -6.16 -11.93 2.48
N SER A 36 -6.16 -11.79 3.81
CA SER A 36 -6.32 -10.49 4.50
C SER A 36 -5.29 -9.45 4.05
N MET A 37 -4.01 -9.82 3.97
CA MET A 37 -2.94 -8.91 3.55
C MET A 37 -3.06 -8.49 2.09
N ILE A 38 -3.47 -9.42 1.22
CA ILE A 38 -3.69 -9.15 -0.20
C ILE A 38 -4.89 -8.20 -0.35
N ALA A 39 -6.01 -8.51 0.28
CA ALA A 39 -7.21 -7.66 0.24
C ALA A 39 -6.92 -6.25 0.75
N MET A 40 -6.19 -6.12 1.86
CA MET A 40 -5.76 -4.83 2.40
C MET A 40 -4.92 -4.04 1.40
N GLY A 41 -3.91 -4.69 0.79
CA GLY A 41 -3.07 -4.08 -0.24
C GLY A 41 -3.88 -3.62 -1.45
N THR A 42 -4.80 -4.45 -1.92
CA THR A 42 -5.70 -4.13 -3.04
C THR A 42 -6.60 -2.95 -2.72
N ILE A 43 -7.16 -2.84 -1.51
CA ILE A 43 -7.96 -1.66 -1.12
C ILE A 43 -7.13 -0.37 -1.22
N GLY A 44 -5.89 -0.37 -0.73
CA GLY A 44 -5.08 0.83 -0.81
C GLY A 44 -4.74 1.25 -2.25
N GLN A 45 -4.47 0.27 -3.13
CA GLN A 45 -4.28 0.53 -4.57
C GLN A 45 -5.55 1.08 -5.22
N LEU A 46 -6.71 0.47 -4.98
CA LEU A 46 -7.99 0.94 -5.54
C LEU A 46 -8.39 2.31 -5.01
N ALA A 47 -8.15 2.60 -3.74
CA ALA A 47 -8.39 3.91 -3.16
C ALA A 47 -7.52 4.98 -3.81
N PHE A 48 -6.25 4.68 -4.08
CA PHE A 48 -5.38 5.60 -4.81
C PHE A 48 -5.81 5.79 -6.26
N LYS A 49 -6.20 4.71 -6.95
CA LYS A 49 -6.82 4.79 -8.29
C LYS A 49 -8.01 5.75 -8.30
N GLN A 50 -8.96 5.56 -7.37
CA GLN A 50 -10.14 6.42 -7.26
C GLN A 50 -9.75 7.89 -7.00
N PHE A 51 -8.72 8.13 -6.18
CA PHE A 51 -8.20 9.48 -5.96
C PHE A 51 -7.68 10.11 -7.26
N LEU A 52 -6.92 9.38 -8.08
CA LEU A 52 -6.44 9.89 -9.37
C LEU A 52 -7.59 10.19 -10.33
N GLU A 53 -8.59 9.29 -10.42
CA GLU A 53 -9.77 9.48 -11.27
C GLU A 53 -10.59 10.72 -10.86
N MET A 54 -10.79 10.93 -9.55
CA MET A 54 -11.48 12.11 -9.03
C MET A 54 -10.74 13.42 -9.32
N ASN A 55 -9.42 13.36 -9.47
CA ASN A 55 -8.58 14.52 -9.79
C ASN A 55 -8.25 14.63 -11.29
N GLN A 56 -8.86 13.78 -12.14
CA GLN A 56 -8.66 13.79 -13.59
C GLN A 56 -7.19 13.66 -13.99
N VAL A 57 -6.44 12.84 -13.27
CA VAL A 57 -5.04 12.55 -13.56
C VAL A 57 -4.98 11.36 -14.51
N ASP A 58 -4.22 11.47 -15.59
CA ASP A 58 -3.94 10.34 -16.48
C ASP A 58 -2.93 9.39 -15.83
N PHE A 59 -3.22 8.10 -15.84
CA PHE A 59 -2.33 7.08 -15.28
C PHE A 59 -2.48 5.74 -15.99
N GLU A 60 -1.42 4.93 -15.91
CA GLU A 60 -1.51 3.49 -16.12
C GLU A 60 -1.58 2.79 -14.76
N PHE A 61 -2.36 1.71 -14.68
CA PHE A 61 -2.57 0.96 -13.44
C PHE A 61 -2.48 -0.54 -13.70
N GLN A 62 -1.74 -1.24 -12.84
CA GLN A 62 -1.67 -2.69 -12.84
C GLN A 62 -1.91 -3.23 -11.43
N LEU A 63 -2.80 -4.22 -11.35
CA LEU A 63 -2.94 -5.04 -10.15
C LEU A 63 -2.03 -6.25 -10.27
N GLN A 64 -1.26 -6.49 -9.21
CA GLN A 64 -0.37 -7.65 -9.17
C GLN A 64 -1.20 -8.94 -9.11
N ALA A 65 -1.04 -9.78 -10.13
CA ALA A 65 -1.54 -11.16 -10.16
C ALA A 65 -0.73 -12.00 -11.18
N GLY A 66 -0.27 -13.18 -10.79
CA GLY A 66 0.47 -14.07 -11.70
C GLY A 66 1.75 -13.44 -12.25
N LYS A 67 1.82 -13.23 -13.58
CA LYS A 67 3.00 -12.66 -14.28
C LYS A 67 3.06 -11.13 -14.24
N PHE A 68 2.06 -10.46 -13.70
CA PHE A 68 2.01 -8.99 -13.60
C PHE A 68 2.65 -8.56 -12.26
N ASP A 69 3.91 -8.11 -12.30
CA ASP A 69 4.65 -7.57 -11.14
C ASP A 69 5.56 -6.39 -11.55
N ASP A 70 5.24 -5.66 -12.62
CA ASP A 70 6.14 -4.62 -13.12
C ASP A 70 5.97 -3.32 -12.34
N PHE A 71 4.73 -2.84 -12.17
CA PHE A 71 4.41 -1.61 -11.44
C PHE A 71 3.02 -1.65 -10.81
N ASP A 72 2.76 -0.72 -9.88
CA ASP A 72 1.40 -0.43 -9.42
C ASP A 72 0.76 0.66 -10.28
N PHE A 73 1.43 1.81 -10.39
CA PHE A 73 0.99 2.94 -11.22
C PHE A 73 2.13 3.50 -12.07
N VAL A 74 1.79 4.04 -13.24
CA VAL A 74 2.63 4.99 -13.96
C VAL A 74 1.88 6.32 -14.07
N ILE A 75 2.49 7.39 -13.57
CA ILE A 75 1.94 8.75 -13.58
C ILE A 75 3.00 9.66 -14.18
N ASN A 76 2.67 10.36 -15.28
CA ASN A 76 3.60 11.24 -15.99
C ASN A 76 4.95 10.56 -16.34
N GLY A 77 4.90 9.28 -16.72
CA GLY A 77 6.08 8.48 -17.05
C GLY A 77 6.88 7.97 -15.84
N HIS A 78 6.45 8.27 -14.62
CA HIS A 78 7.10 7.81 -13.39
C HIS A 78 6.37 6.61 -12.79
N ILE A 79 7.14 5.57 -12.45
CA ILE A 79 6.60 4.41 -11.75
C ILE A 79 6.39 4.74 -10.27
N VAL A 80 5.15 4.58 -9.80
CA VAL A 80 4.71 4.90 -8.44
C VAL A 80 4.21 3.61 -7.77
N GLU A 81 4.74 3.32 -6.59
CA GLU A 81 4.35 2.17 -5.77
C GLU A 81 3.40 2.58 -4.65
N ILE A 82 2.42 1.73 -4.32
CA ILE A 82 1.52 1.95 -3.19
C ILE A 82 1.90 1.04 -2.02
N LYS A 83 2.14 1.65 -0.86
CA LYS A 83 2.28 0.94 0.41
C LYS A 83 1.03 1.15 1.24
N THR A 84 0.39 0.03 1.59
CA THR A 84 -0.82 0.06 2.41
C THR A 84 -0.51 -0.43 3.81
N SER A 85 -0.96 0.32 4.81
CA SER A 85 -0.84 -0.04 6.22
C SER A 85 -2.20 0.00 6.90
N GLY A 86 -2.48 -1.03 7.69
CA GLY A 86 -3.73 -1.15 8.41
C GLY A 86 -3.66 -0.54 9.81
N TYR A 87 -4.76 0.04 10.27
CA TYR A 87 -4.94 0.45 11.67
C TYR A 87 -6.29 -0.06 12.22
N GLY A 88 -6.36 -0.23 13.54
CA GLY A 88 -7.57 -0.70 14.22
C GLY A 88 -8.61 0.41 14.39
N ASN A 89 -9.88 0.04 14.54
CA ASN A 89 -10.99 1.00 14.58
C ASN A 89 -10.97 1.98 15.78
N GLY A 90 -10.15 1.74 16.81
CA GLY A 90 -9.95 2.63 17.95
C GLY A 90 -8.63 3.42 17.95
N SER A 91 -7.81 3.29 16.90
CA SER A 91 -6.48 3.91 16.81
C SER A 91 -6.44 4.84 15.60
N GLY A 92 -5.93 6.05 15.73
CA GLY A 92 -5.74 6.94 14.59
C GLY A 92 -4.52 6.53 13.76
N TRP A 93 -4.53 6.79 12.45
CA TRP A 93 -3.35 6.59 11.61
C TRP A 93 -2.29 7.68 11.80
N LYS A 94 -2.66 8.84 12.34
CA LYS A 94 -1.81 10.03 12.46
C LYS A 94 -0.60 9.84 13.37
N ASP A 95 -0.68 8.91 14.31
CA ASP A 95 0.40 8.59 15.25
C ASP A 95 1.31 7.44 14.75
N LEU A 96 1.07 6.96 13.52
CA LEU A 96 1.85 5.89 12.89
C LEU A 96 3.01 6.47 12.07
N ASN A 97 3.92 5.60 11.63
CA ASN A 97 4.94 5.92 10.64
C ASN A 97 4.61 5.23 9.32
N ALA A 98 5.09 5.78 8.21
CA ALA A 98 5.21 5.00 6.99
C ALA A 98 6.32 3.96 7.19
N ILE A 99 6.07 2.73 6.77
CA ILE A 99 6.97 1.60 6.98
C ILE A 99 7.42 1.06 5.63
N TYR A 100 8.73 1.03 5.41
CA TYR A 100 9.30 0.51 4.18
C TYR A 100 10.33 -0.57 4.47
N ASN A 101 10.08 -1.82 4.07
CA ASN A 101 11.02 -2.91 4.34
C ASN A 101 12.30 -2.75 3.50
N SER A 102 13.47 -2.97 4.10
CA SER A 102 14.76 -2.78 3.42
C SER A 102 14.95 -3.74 2.22
N SER A 103 14.35 -4.94 2.25
CA SER A 103 14.35 -5.84 1.10
C SER A 103 13.49 -5.30 -0.06
N GLN A 104 12.34 -4.69 0.26
CA GLN A 104 11.50 -4.01 -0.73
C GLN A 104 12.23 -2.79 -1.31
N LEU A 105 13.06 -2.09 -0.52
CA LEU A 105 13.77 -0.90 -1.00
C LEU A 105 14.76 -1.28 -2.09
N LYS A 106 15.49 -2.37 -1.89
CA LYS A 106 16.38 -2.93 -2.91
C LYS A 106 15.61 -3.31 -4.19
N GLN A 107 14.41 -3.88 -4.05
CA GLN A 107 13.56 -4.24 -5.19
C GLN A 107 13.07 -2.99 -5.93
N ALA A 108 12.58 -1.97 -5.21
CA ALA A 108 12.10 -0.72 -5.77
C ALA A 108 13.20 0.03 -6.54
N VAL A 109 14.42 0.09 -6.00
CA VAL A 109 15.59 0.62 -6.70
C VAL A 109 15.87 -0.17 -7.98
N SER A 110 15.86 -1.51 -7.91
CA SER A 110 16.07 -2.36 -9.09
C SER A 110 15.00 -2.19 -10.17
N LYS A 111 13.74 -1.98 -9.75
CA LYS A 111 12.59 -1.73 -10.64
C LYS A 111 12.46 -0.27 -11.06
N LYS A 112 13.38 0.61 -10.62
CA LYS A 112 13.40 2.05 -10.93
C LYS A 112 12.10 2.75 -10.52
N TYR A 113 11.53 2.36 -9.39
CA TYR A 113 10.40 3.08 -8.81
C TYR A 113 10.85 4.50 -8.46
N PHE A 114 10.06 5.48 -8.89
CA PHE A 114 10.34 6.88 -8.60
C PHE A 114 10.02 7.18 -7.14
N CYS A 115 8.82 6.79 -6.69
CA CYS A 115 8.36 7.06 -5.34
C CYS A 115 7.43 5.98 -4.78
N SER A 116 7.18 6.09 -3.48
CA SER A 116 6.18 5.32 -2.76
C SER A 116 5.12 6.25 -2.15
N VAL A 117 3.85 5.92 -2.39
CA VAL A 117 2.69 6.55 -1.76
C VAL A 117 2.27 5.71 -0.56
N GLN A 118 2.10 6.35 0.60
CA GLN A 118 1.59 5.70 1.80
C GLN A 118 0.07 5.86 1.91
N VAL A 119 -0.63 4.73 2.00
CA VAL A 119 -2.07 4.65 2.24
C VAL A 119 -2.35 3.94 3.56
N PHE A 120 -3.24 4.50 4.37
CA PHE A 120 -3.74 3.88 5.60
C PHE A 120 -5.19 3.46 5.47
N VAL A 121 -5.51 2.24 5.91
CA VAL A 121 -6.89 1.71 5.89
C VAL A 121 -7.32 1.25 7.29
N ASN A 122 -8.58 1.50 7.65
CA ASN A 122 -9.12 1.00 8.92
C ASN A 122 -9.56 -0.46 8.81
N GLY A 123 -9.78 -1.14 9.95
CA GLY A 123 -10.23 -2.53 9.98
C GLY A 123 -9.11 -3.57 10.16
N TYR A 124 -7.90 -3.16 10.52
CA TYR A 124 -6.79 -4.09 10.76
C TYR A 124 -6.67 -4.53 12.23
N HIS A 125 -6.62 -5.83 12.46
CA HIS A 125 -6.43 -6.45 13.76
C HIS A 125 -4.98 -6.89 13.95
N ARG A 126 -4.17 -6.09 14.66
CA ARG A 126 -2.72 -6.31 14.80
C ARG A 126 -2.36 -7.62 15.52
N SER A 127 -3.13 -8.02 16.54
CA SER A 127 -2.91 -9.26 17.30
C SER A 127 -3.06 -10.49 16.39
N ASP A 128 -4.11 -10.49 15.60
CA ASP A 128 -4.52 -11.64 14.79
C ASP A 128 -3.91 -11.61 13.39
N LYS A 129 -3.33 -10.46 13.00
CA LYS A 129 -2.82 -10.15 11.67
C LYS A 129 -3.88 -10.35 10.58
N THR A 130 -5.12 -10.06 10.90
CA THR A 130 -6.28 -10.16 10.00
C THR A 130 -6.81 -8.79 9.65
N PHE A 131 -7.45 -8.71 8.49
CA PHE A 131 -8.06 -7.49 7.98
C PHE A 131 -9.55 -7.73 7.82
N ASP A 132 -10.35 -7.01 8.59
CA ASP A 132 -11.79 -7.01 8.50
C ASP A 132 -12.21 -6.10 7.34
N LEU A 133 -12.29 -6.73 6.17
CA LEU A 133 -12.63 -6.04 4.93
C LEU A 133 -14.02 -5.41 5.01
N ASP A 134 -14.98 -6.05 5.68
CA ASP A 134 -16.37 -5.56 5.77
C ASP A 134 -16.47 -4.29 6.63
N ASN A 135 -15.60 -4.16 7.63
CA ASN A 135 -15.48 -2.96 8.46
C ASN A 135 -14.48 -1.91 7.93
N CYS A 136 -13.83 -2.16 6.79
CA CYS A 136 -13.01 -1.15 6.12
C CYS A 136 -13.90 -0.14 5.39
N THR A 137 -13.96 1.08 5.92
CA THR A 137 -14.81 2.18 5.43
C THR A 137 -14.00 3.38 4.95
N THR A 138 -12.71 3.45 5.30
CA THR A 138 -11.85 4.59 4.98
C THR A 138 -10.48 4.16 4.50
N ALA A 139 -10.00 4.84 3.47
CA ALA A 139 -8.62 4.81 3.02
C ALA A 139 -8.05 6.24 3.00
N THR A 140 -6.92 6.46 3.65
CA THR A 140 -6.27 7.77 3.75
C THR A 140 -4.93 7.75 3.08
N ILE A 141 -4.79 8.52 2.00
CA ILE A 141 -3.50 8.79 1.37
C ILE A 141 -2.77 9.81 2.25
N ALA A 142 -1.71 9.37 2.92
CA ALA A 142 -0.98 10.20 3.88
C ALA A 142 0.03 11.13 3.20
N GLY A 143 0.52 10.75 2.01
CA GLY A 143 1.54 11.48 1.27
C GLY A 143 2.44 10.51 0.52
N TRP A 144 3.56 11.02 0.01
CA TRP A 144 4.51 10.24 -0.77
C TRP A 144 5.96 10.62 -0.48
N ILE A 145 6.88 9.71 -0.78
CA ILE A 145 8.32 9.93 -0.62
C ILE A 145 9.06 9.27 -1.79
N LYS A 146 10.12 9.92 -2.29
CA LYS A 146 10.95 9.32 -3.33
C LYS A 146 11.69 8.11 -2.78
N ILE A 147 11.92 7.12 -3.65
CA ILE A 147 12.66 5.92 -3.28
C ILE A 147 14.09 6.25 -2.81
N GLU A 148 14.73 7.25 -3.43
CA GLU A 148 16.08 7.70 -3.05
C GLU A 148 16.14 8.25 -1.62
N ASP A 149 15.11 8.99 -1.19
CA ASP A 149 15.06 9.66 0.12
C ASP A 149 14.83 8.66 1.27
N ILE A 150 14.19 7.51 1.01
CA ILE A 150 13.97 6.46 2.01
C ILE A 150 15.32 5.94 2.56
N SER A 151 16.35 5.90 1.71
CA SER A 151 17.67 5.38 2.08
C SER A 151 18.39 6.22 3.15
N ALA A 152 17.99 7.49 3.31
CA ALA A 152 18.52 8.38 4.34
C ALA A 152 18.07 7.98 5.76
N TYR A 153 16.97 7.23 5.87
CA TYR A 153 16.45 6.76 7.16
C TYR A 153 17.20 5.51 7.60
N LYS A 154 17.74 5.52 8.81
CA LYS A 154 18.43 4.35 9.37
C LYS A 154 17.43 3.18 9.52
N PRO A 155 17.71 2.00 8.97
CA PRO A 155 16.83 0.85 9.16
C PRO A 155 16.87 0.37 10.60
N ILE A 156 15.71 -0.07 11.10
CA ILE A 156 15.55 -0.65 12.42
C ILE A 156 15.02 -2.07 12.32
N GLN A 157 15.42 -2.92 13.28
CA GLN A 157 14.94 -4.29 13.35
C GLN A 157 13.52 -4.30 13.93
N LEU A 158 12.54 -4.70 13.12
CA LEU A 158 11.20 -5.07 13.56
C LEU A 158 11.13 -6.59 13.79
N PRO A 159 10.12 -7.11 14.51
CA PRO A 159 10.02 -8.54 14.83
C PRO A 159 10.03 -9.48 13.61
N PHE A 160 9.72 -8.98 12.41
CA PHE A 160 9.59 -9.79 11.20
C PHE A 160 10.43 -9.29 10.00
N SER A 161 11.08 -8.13 10.12
CA SER A 161 11.85 -7.55 9.01
C SER A 161 12.77 -6.42 9.48
N LEU A 162 13.79 -6.13 8.67
CA LEU A 162 14.52 -4.88 8.74
C LEU A 162 13.75 -3.82 7.94
N ALA A 163 13.41 -2.69 8.55
CA ALA A 163 12.56 -1.68 7.93
C ALA A 163 13.01 -0.24 8.25
N HIS A 164 12.70 0.66 7.33
CA HIS A 164 12.83 2.10 7.47
C HIS A 164 11.51 2.64 8.00
N LEU A 165 11.55 3.34 9.14
CA LEU A 165 10.40 4.07 9.67
C LEU A 165 10.53 5.54 9.28
N ILE A 166 9.53 6.04 8.55
CA ILE A 166 9.50 7.40 8.03
C ILE A 166 8.38 8.14 8.76
N PRO A 167 8.69 9.23 9.50
CA PRO A 167 7.66 10.07 10.11
C PRO A 167 6.71 10.62 9.05
N LEU A 168 5.41 10.66 9.36
CA LEU A 168 4.41 11.13 8.38
C LEU A 168 4.59 12.61 8.00
N SER A 169 5.21 13.41 8.87
CA SER A 169 5.57 14.81 8.60
C SER A 169 6.63 14.97 7.51
N GLU A 170 7.38 13.91 7.21
CA GLU A 170 8.42 13.90 6.17
C GLU A 170 7.89 13.42 4.81
N LEU A 171 6.60 13.05 4.74
CA LEU A 171 5.96 12.73 3.48
C LEU A 171 5.58 14.02 2.75
N ASN A 172 5.88 14.05 1.45
CA ASN A 172 5.40 15.10 0.58
C ASN A 172 3.88 15.03 0.44
N GLU A 173 3.24 16.20 0.33
CA GLU A 173 1.81 16.28 0.04
C GLU A 173 1.48 15.58 -1.28
N ILE A 174 0.41 14.80 -1.32
CA ILE A 174 0.07 14.01 -2.52
C ILE A 174 -0.20 14.89 -3.75
N GLN A 175 -0.66 16.12 -3.54
CA GLN A 175 -0.93 17.10 -4.59
C GLN A 175 0.33 17.51 -5.36
N SER A 176 1.52 17.41 -4.75
CA SER A 176 2.77 17.71 -5.46
C SER A 176 3.17 16.62 -6.44
N LEU A 177 2.75 15.36 -6.20
CA LEU A 177 2.99 14.24 -7.12
C LEU A 177 2.23 14.42 -8.44
N LEU A 178 1.02 15.00 -8.37
CA LEU A 178 0.15 15.18 -9.54
C LEU A 178 0.64 16.28 -10.50
N LYS A 179 1.66 17.05 -10.09
CA LYS A 179 2.20 18.20 -10.82
C LYS A 179 3.59 17.94 -11.42
N LEU A 180 4.14 16.73 -11.21
CA LEU A 180 5.42 16.32 -11.81
C LEU A 180 5.30 16.25 -13.33
#